data_AF-A0A258IB04-F1
#
_entry.id   AF-A0A258IB04-F1
#
_cell.length_a   1.000
_cell.length_b   1.000
_cell.length_c   1.000
_cell.angle_alpha   90.00
_cell.angle_beta   90.00
_cell.angle_gamma   90.00
#
_symmetry.space_group_name_H-M   'P 1'
#
loop_
_entity.id
_entity.type
_entity.pdbx_description
1 polymer ?
#
loop_
_entity_poly.entity_id
_entity_poly.type
_entity_poly.pdbx_seq_one_letter_code
_entity_poly.pdbx_strand_id
1 'polypeptide(L)'
;MKQRAKRFPTHHGYGEVKVSRYVALFVVLLGWVGLGVYLHFTAFWPSTCRPDNLFEIYACSMRLPESGHWREAALLTWLWGTPILFLLELSRRLGRPKD
;
A
#
# COMPACT_ATOMS: atom_id res chain seq x y z
N MET A 1 -37.61 6.08 -9.61
CA MET A 1 -37.08 4.94 -8.82
C MET A 1 -36.27 5.49 -7.64
N LYS A 2 -36.75 5.35 -6.39
CA LYS A 2 -36.00 5.83 -5.21
C LYS A 2 -34.88 4.85 -4.89
N GLN A 3 -33.62 5.27 -5.11
CA GLN A 3 -32.47 4.51 -4.65
C GLN A 3 -32.53 4.40 -3.12
N ARG A 4 -32.82 3.20 -2.61
CA ARG A 4 -32.84 2.92 -1.18
C ARG A 4 -31.38 2.93 -0.70
N ALA A 5 -30.98 4.00 -0.04
CA ALA A 5 -29.64 4.14 0.50
C ALA A 5 -29.31 2.95 1.43
N LYS A 6 -28.25 2.21 1.11
CA LYS A 6 -27.79 1.08 1.93
C LYS A 6 -27.33 1.59 3.29
N ARG A 7 -28.01 1.17 4.35
CA ARG A 7 -27.70 1.51 5.74
C ARG A 7 -26.45 0.72 6.16
N PHE A 8 -25.40 1.41 6.60
CA PHE A 8 -24.24 0.75 7.19
C PHE A 8 -24.53 0.50 8.68
N PRO A 9 -24.39 -0.74 9.19
CA PRO A 9 -24.77 -1.08 10.57
C PRO A 9 -23.86 -0.44 11.64
N THR A 10 -22.70 0.10 11.27
CA THR A 10 -21.70 0.63 12.22
C THR A 10 -21.63 2.17 12.28
N HIS A 11 -22.42 2.90 11.48
CA HIS A 11 -22.41 4.37 11.49
C HIS A 11 -23.84 4.94 11.34
N HIS A 12 -24.20 5.92 12.18
CA HIS A 12 -25.38 6.75 11.94
C HIS A 12 -25.06 7.80 10.86
N GLY A 13 -25.47 7.51 9.62
CA GLY A 13 -25.40 8.45 8.50
C GLY A 13 -25.70 7.75 7.17
N TYR A 14 -26.75 8.17 6.47
CA TYR A 14 -26.96 7.82 5.07
C TYR A 14 -26.14 8.79 4.22
N GLY A 15 -24.94 8.38 3.83
CA GLY A 15 -24.10 9.16 2.92
C GLY A 15 -23.92 8.40 1.62
N GLU A 16 -24.43 8.94 0.51
CA GLU A 16 -23.97 8.54 -0.81
C GLU A 16 -22.44 8.56 -0.83
N VAL A 17 -21.82 7.49 -1.34
CA VAL A 17 -20.36 7.47 -1.51
C VAL A 17 -20.04 8.42 -2.65
N LYS A 18 -19.85 9.70 -2.33
CA LYS A 18 -19.56 10.76 -3.31
C LYS A 18 -18.32 10.38 -4.10
N VAL A 19 -18.32 10.67 -5.40
CA VAL A 19 -17.19 10.46 -6.33
C VAL A 19 -15.87 10.97 -5.75
N SER A 20 -15.91 12.05 -4.97
CA SER A 20 -14.77 12.61 -4.25
C SER A 20 -14.02 11.60 -3.37
N ARG A 21 -14.71 10.65 -2.73
CA ARG A 21 -14.06 9.62 -1.91
C ARG A 21 -13.24 8.66 -2.77
N TYR A 22 -13.78 8.24 -3.92
CA TYR A 22 -13.06 7.35 -4.85
C TYR A 22 -11.85 8.06 -5.44
N VAL A 23 -11.99 9.33 -5.82
CA VAL A 23 -10.88 10.16 -6.31
C VAL A 23 -9.78 10.27 -5.25
N ALA A 24 -10.14 10.60 -4.01
CA ALA A 24 -9.16 10.70 -2.92
C ALA A 24 -8.41 9.38 -2.69
N LEU A 25 -9.12 8.25 -2.68
CA LEU A 25 -8.50 6.92 -2.55
C LEU A 25 -7.57 6.61 -3.72
N PHE A 26 -7.95 6.98 -4.94
CA PHE A 26 -7.12 6.77 -6.12
C PHE A 26 -5.86 7.63 -6.09
N VAL A 27 -5.96 8.90 -5.68
CA VAL A 27 -4.80 9.79 -5.51
C VAL A 27 -3.83 9.23 -4.46
N VAL A 28 -4.35 8.75 -3.32
CA VAL A 28 -3.51 8.11 -2.29
C VAL A 28 -2.83 6.86 -2.85
N LEU A 29 -3.53 6.03 -3.61
CA LEU A 29 -2.94 4.83 -4.24
C LEU A 29 -1.83 5.20 -5.23
N LEU A 30 -2.08 6.18 -6.10
CA LEU A 30 -1.07 6.68 -7.03
C LEU A 30 0.13 7.28 -6.31
N GLY A 31 -0.10 8.06 -5.25
CA GLY A 31 0.95 8.61 -4.40
C GLY A 31 1.77 7.52 -3.71
N TRP A 32 1.12 6.47 -3.24
CA TRP A 32 1.79 5.32 -2.62
C TRP A 32 2.66 4.55 -3.62
N VAL A 33 2.18 4.29 -4.83
CA VAL A 33 2.95 3.65 -5.90
C VAL A 33 4.11 4.55 -6.33
N GLY A 34 3.84 5.84 -6.55
CA GLY A 34 4.85 6.83 -6.91
C GLY A 34 5.95 6.96 -5.86
N LEU A 35 5.59 6.91 -4.58
CA LEU A 35 6.56 6.89 -3.47
C LEU A 35 7.48 5.68 -3.56
N GLY A 36 6.95 4.48 -3.82
CA GLY A 36 7.77 3.28 -3.98
C GLY A 36 8.75 3.38 -5.14
N VAL A 37 8.28 3.87 -6.30
CA VAL A 37 9.13 4.09 -7.49
C VAL A 37 10.22 5.12 -7.20
N TYR A 38 9.86 6.25 -6.59
CA TYR A 38 10.81 7.30 -6.20
C TYR A 38 11.89 6.75 -5.25
N LEU A 39 11.48 6.01 -4.21
CA LEU A 39 12.42 5.41 -3.28
C LEU A 39 13.31 4.37 -3.95
N HIS A 40 12.77 3.54 -4.85
CA HIS A 40 13.56 2.54 -5.58
C HIS A 40 14.67 3.17 -6.44
N PHE A 41 14.37 4.26 -7.15
CA PHE A 41 15.36 4.96 -7.98
C PHE A 41 16.35 5.82 -7.19
N THR A 42 15.97 6.26 -5.99
CA THR A 42 16.82 7.15 -5.17
C THR A 42 17.56 6.44 -4.03
N ALA A 43 17.23 5.18 -3.75
CA ALA A 43 17.92 4.33 -2.79
C ALA A 43 19.23 3.80 -3.38
N PHE A 44 20.26 3.72 -2.54
CA PHE A 44 21.52 3.14 -2.94
C PHE A 44 21.50 1.63 -2.73
N TRP A 45 21.61 0.87 -3.83
CA TRP A 45 21.75 -0.58 -3.78
C TRP A 45 23.23 -0.95 -3.72
N PRO A 46 23.68 -1.71 -2.70
CA PRO A 46 25.07 -2.14 -2.64
C PRO A 46 25.40 -3.06 -3.83
N SER A 47 26.61 -2.97 -4.36
CA SER A 47 27.07 -3.79 -5.50
C SER A 47 27.02 -5.30 -5.23
N THR A 48 27.03 -5.69 -3.96
CA THR A 48 26.88 -7.08 -3.50
C THR A 48 25.44 -7.61 -3.59
N CYS A 49 24.46 -6.73 -3.79
CA CYS A 49 23.03 -7.07 -3.82
C CYS A 49 22.30 -6.13 -4.77
N ARG A 50 22.58 -6.27 -6.07
CA ARG A 50 21.87 -5.56 -7.14
C ARG A 50 20.79 -6.50 -7.68
N PRO A 51 19.49 -6.20 -7.48
CA PRO A 51 18.43 -7.11 -7.86
C PRO A 51 18.18 -7.07 -9.37
N ASP A 52 18.27 -8.21 -10.03
CA ASP A 52 17.85 -8.38 -11.43
C ASP A 52 16.37 -8.78 -11.52
N ASN A 53 15.83 -9.37 -10.45
CA ASN A 53 14.48 -9.91 -10.39
C ASN A 53 13.69 -9.42 -9.17
N LEU A 54 12.35 -9.42 -9.26
CA LEU A 54 11.47 -8.99 -8.16
C LEU A 54 11.69 -9.76 -6.86
N PHE A 55 12.00 -11.05 -6.92
CA PHE A 55 12.30 -11.87 -5.73
C PHE A 55 13.61 -11.43 -5.06
N GLU A 56 14.62 -11.08 -5.86
CA GLU A 56 15.90 -10.59 -5.35
C GLU A 56 15.75 -9.22 -4.70
N ILE A 57 14.82 -8.37 -5.16
CA ILE A 57 14.49 -7.10 -4.49
C ILE A 57 14.09 -7.38 -3.04
N TYR A 58 13.25 -8.37 -2.79
CA TYR A 58 12.84 -8.74 -1.42
C TYR A 58 13.97 -9.39 -0.63
N ALA A 59 14.75 -10.29 -1.23
CA ALA A 59 15.87 -10.93 -0.55
C ALA A 59 16.96 -9.92 -0.14
N CYS A 60 17.31 -9.02 -1.05
CA CYS A 60 18.28 -7.96 -0.82
C CYS A 60 17.72 -6.82 0.06
N SER A 61 16.39 -6.64 0.13
CA SER A 61 15.75 -5.59 0.94
C SER A 61 16.22 -5.56 2.38
N MET A 62 16.52 -6.71 2.99
CA MET A 62 16.98 -6.80 4.38
C MET A 62 18.33 -6.11 4.64
N ARG A 63 19.17 -5.95 3.60
CA ARG A 63 20.46 -5.26 3.70
C ARG A 63 20.39 -3.77 3.36
N LEU A 64 19.26 -3.28 2.85
CA LEU A 64 19.09 -1.85 2.52
C LEU A 64 19.42 -0.90 3.68
N PRO A 65 18.96 -1.14 4.93
CA PRO A 65 19.22 -0.20 6.03
C PRO A 65 20.68 -0.21 6.54
N GLU A 66 21.58 -1.05 5.99
CA GLU A 66 22.99 -1.10 6.42
C GLU A 66 23.76 0.21 6.14
N SER A 67 23.35 0.97 5.12
CA SER A 67 23.96 2.27 4.78
C SER A 67 23.59 3.39 5.75
N GLY A 68 22.52 3.23 6.53
CA GLY A 68 22.05 4.21 7.50
C GLY A 68 21.35 5.44 6.90
N HIS A 69 21.12 5.54 5.58
CA HIS A 69 20.29 6.63 5.06
C HIS A 69 18.79 6.30 5.17
N TRP A 70 17.99 7.37 5.26
CA TRP A 70 16.56 7.25 5.51
C TRP A 70 15.79 6.68 4.31
N ARG A 71 16.34 6.82 3.09
CA ARG A 71 15.68 6.41 1.85
C ARG A 71 15.63 4.89 1.73
N GLU A 72 16.70 4.21 2.11
CA GLU A 72 16.80 2.76 2.11
C GLU A 72 15.91 2.16 3.20
N ALA A 73 15.88 2.75 4.39
CA ALA A 73 14.96 2.34 5.46
C ALA A 73 13.49 2.56 5.08
N ALA A 74 13.18 3.67 4.41
CA ALA A 74 11.84 3.93 3.88
C ALA A 74 11.46 2.94 2.77
N LEU A 75 12.39 2.59 1.87
CA LEU A 75 12.16 1.61 0.82
C LEU A 75 11.90 0.21 1.38
N LEU A 76 12.67 -0.22 2.38
CA LEU A 76 12.42 -1.46 3.13
C LEU A 76 10.99 -1.44 3.70
N THR A 77 10.63 -0.35 4.38
CA THR A 77 9.30 -0.21 5.01
C THR A 77 8.19 -0.24 3.97
N TRP A 78 8.40 0.38 2.81
CA TRP A 78 7.44 0.37 1.72
C TRP A 78 7.28 -1.04 1.10
N LEU A 79 8.39 -1.74 0.87
CA LEU A 79 8.41 -3.12 0.34
C LEU A 79 7.70 -4.10 1.26
N TRP A 80 7.92 -4.02 2.58
CA TRP A 80 7.30 -4.93 3.54
C TRP A 80 5.92 -4.46 4.02
N GLY A 81 5.66 -3.15 4.01
CA GLY A 81 4.37 -2.59 4.38
C GLY A 81 3.29 -2.86 3.33
N THR A 82 3.63 -2.82 2.03
CA THR A 82 2.70 -3.08 0.93
C THR A 82 1.97 -4.44 1.01
N PRO A 83 2.67 -5.59 1.15
CA PRO A 83 2.00 -6.89 1.25
C PRO A 83 1.18 -7.00 2.55
N ILE A 84 1.65 -6.43 3.67
CA ILE A 84 0.90 -6.46 4.94
C ILE A 84 -0.42 -5.70 4.79
N LEU A 85 -0.38 -4.48 4.26
CA LEU A 85 -1.58 -3.67 4.02
C LEU A 85 -2.55 -4.36 3.06
N PHE A 86 -2.01 -4.98 2.00
CA PHE A 86 -2.81 -5.74 1.05
C PHE A 86 -3.49 -6.95 1.71
N LEU A 87 -2.74 -7.73 2.50
CA LEU A 87 -3.28 -8.87 3.25
C LEU A 87 -4.35 -8.45 4.26
N LEU A 88 -4.17 -7.32 4.94
CA LEU A 88 -5.16 -6.77 5.87
C LEU A 88 -6.42 -6.28 5.16
N GLU A 89 -6.29 -5.69 3.97
CA GLU A 89 -7.44 -5.31 3.16
C GLU A 89 -8.17 -6.55 2.61
N LEU A 90 -7.43 -7.59 2.22
CA LEU A 90 -8.00 -8.85 1.76
C LEU A 90 -8.74 -9.57 2.90
N SER A 91 -8.12 -9.66 4.09
CA SER A 91 -8.76 -10.27 5.26
C SER A 91 -10.02 -9.51 5.67
N ARG A 92 -10.01 -8.17 5.59
CA ARG A 92 -11.19 -7.34 5.83
C ARG A 92 -12.33 -7.59 4.83
N ARG A 93 -12.00 -7.91 3.58
CA ARG A 93 -12.99 -8.21 2.54
C ARG A 93 -13.56 -9.62 2.67
N LEU A 94 -12.72 -10.60 3.01
CA LEU A 94 -13.12 -12.00 3.19
C LEU A 94 -13.81 -12.23 4.54
N GLY A 95 -13.44 -11.50 5.57
CA GLY A 95 -13.96 -11.64 6.94
C GLY A 95 -15.33 -10.98 7.18
N ARG A 96 -16.01 -10.46 6.15
CA ARG A 96 -17.42 -10.03 6.29
C ARG A 96 -18.32 -11.26 6.12
N PRO A 97 -19.03 -11.71 7.18
CA PRO A 97 -20.05 -12.73 7.04
C PRO A 97 -21.13 -12.20 6.09
N LYS A 98 -21.65 -13.11 5.27
CA LYS A 98 -22.64 -12.83 4.23
C LYS A 98 -24.04 -13.07 4.82
N ASP A 99 -24.41 -12.25 5.80
CA ASP A 99 -25.76 -12.23 6.38
C ASP A 99 -26.46 -10.89 6.08
#